data_AF-A0A376B7K4-F1
#
_entry.id   AF-A0A376B7K4-F1
#
_cell.length_a   1.000
_cell.length_b   1.000
_cell.length_c   1.000
_cell.angle_alpha   90.00
_cell.angle_beta   90.00
_cell.angle_gamma   90.00
#
_symmetry.space_group_name_H-M   'P 1'
#
loop_
_entity.id
_entity.type
_entity.pdbx_description
1 polymer ?
#
loop_
_entity_poly.entity_id
_entity_poly.type
_entity_poly.pdbx_seq_one_letter_code
_entity_poly.pdbx_strand_id
1 'polypeptide(L)'
;MNVLPVTDYKSTISTASPNTITSNAVPSLPDRLRQQKGGAVPLSMTELSNKNKHPLEYHLNNYEKAQESRKLQQYRQIFGIAEPMKRMMDLNIINATDFAPVNSNGNISGNLPHRDILLNKEFTFDWEDVYKDDLEYNNEIGNDIHSKIEKNIGL
;
A
#
# COMPACT_ATOMS: atom_id res chain seq x y z
N MET A 1 33.30 -18.80 30.28
CA MET A 1 32.98 -19.98 29.43
C MET A 1 31.48 -19.97 29.20
N ASN A 2 31.01 -19.31 28.13
CA ASN A 2 29.57 -19.22 27.85
C ASN A 2 29.18 -20.37 26.92
N VAL A 3 28.50 -21.36 27.47
CA VAL A 3 27.88 -22.45 26.71
C VAL A 3 26.48 -21.98 26.32
N LEU A 4 26.37 -21.33 25.16
CA LEU A 4 25.07 -21.06 24.54
C LEU A 4 24.76 -22.21 23.57
N PRO A 5 23.60 -22.88 23.69
CA PRO A 5 23.24 -23.93 22.74
C PRO A 5 22.91 -23.33 21.38
N VAL A 6 23.30 -24.04 20.31
CA VAL A 6 22.99 -23.67 18.93
C VAL A 6 21.48 -23.61 18.71
N THR A 7 21.02 -22.53 18.08
CA THR A 7 19.60 -22.20 17.85
C THR A 7 19.02 -22.95 16.65
N ASP A 8 19.23 -24.26 16.57
CA ASP A 8 18.61 -25.10 15.53
C ASP A 8 17.33 -25.74 16.06
N TYR A 9 16.30 -24.90 16.26
CA TYR A 9 14.98 -25.36 16.64
C TYR A 9 14.23 -25.91 15.41
N LYS A 10 14.21 -27.24 15.25
CA LYS A 10 13.29 -27.88 14.30
C LYS A 10 11.92 -28.02 14.96
N SER A 11 10.99 -27.14 14.61
CA SER A 11 9.61 -27.13 15.14
C SER A 11 8.75 -28.30 14.63
N THR A 12 9.26 -29.12 13.69
CA THR A 12 8.55 -30.26 13.14
C THR A 12 9.49 -31.43 12.91
N ILE A 13 9.12 -32.59 13.45
CA ILE A 13 9.76 -33.88 13.18
C ILE A 13 8.81 -34.61 12.23
N SER A 14 9.16 -34.67 10.94
CA SER A 14 8.43 -35.47 9.94
C SER A 14 9.24 -36.69 9.58
N THR A 15 8.66 -37.88 9.74
CA THR A 15 9.23 -39.16 9.28
C THR A 15 8.85 -39.50 7.83
N ALA A 16 8.11 -38.62 7.15
CA ALA A 16 7.65 -38.84 5.77
C ALA A 16 8.29 -37.85 4.80
N SER A 17 8.54 -38.33 3.58
CA SER A 17 9.10 -37.57 2.44
C SER A 17 8.38 -36.23 2.27
N PRO A 18 9.11 -35.11 2.08
CA PRO A 18 8.58 -33.74 2.17
C PRO A 18 7.50 -33.39 1.15
N ASN A 19 7.27 -34.23 0.13
CA ASN A 19 6.40 -33.89 -1.00
C ASN A 19 5.00 -34.55 -0.96
N THR A 20 4.69 -35.44 -0.01
CA THR A 20 3.38 -36.10 0.04
C THR A 20 2.86 -36.25 1.47
N ILE A 21 1.97 -35.32 1.87
CA ILE A 21 1.27 -35.38 3.16
C ILE A 21 0.08 -36.34 3.04
N THR A 22 0.34 -37.64 3.23
CA THR A 22 -0.68 -38.71 3.24
C THR A 22 -0.99 -39.16 4.66
N SER A 23 -2.14 -39.81 4.85
CA SER A 23 -2.52 -40.29 6.18
C SER A 23 -1.62 -41.45 6.61
N ASN A 24 -1.28 -41.50 7.91
CA ASN A 24 -0.46 -42.59 8.45
C ASN A 24 -1.21 -43.93 8.48
N ALA A 25 -2.55 -43.89 8.53
CA ALA A 25 -3.39 -45.08 8.59
C ALA A 25 -3.60 -45.71 7.21
N VAL A 26 -3.75 -44.91 6.15
CA VAL A 26 -3.99 -45.38 4.79
C VAL A 26 -3.21 -44.48 3.80
N PRO A 27 -2.18 -45.00 3.12
CA PRO A 27 -1.34 -44.20 2.21
C PRO A 27 -2.09 -43.59 1.03
N SER A 28 -3.20 -44.21 0.59
CA SER A 28 -4.02 -43.72 -0.51
C SER A 28 -4.94 -42.55 -0.13
N LEU A 29 -5.09 -42.26 1.17
CA LEU A 29 -5.96 -41.20 1.64
C LEU A 29 -5.14 -39.93 1.97
N PRO A 30 -5.49 -38.76 1.41
CA PRO A 30 -4.84 -37.50 1.76
C PRO A 30 -5.15 -37.13 3.21
N ASP A 31 -4.12 -36.77 3.99
CA ASP A 31 -4.30 -36.36 5.39
C ASP A 31 -4.79 -34.91 5.45
N ARG A 32 -6.11 -34.73 5.48
CA ARG A 32 -6.71 -33.39 5.46
C ARG A 32 -6.46 -32.57 6.71
N LEU A 33 -6.12 -33.21 7.85
CA LEU A 33 -5.80 -32.52 9.10
C LEU A 33 -4.39 -31.93 9.04
N ARG A 34 -3.41 -32.72 8.58
CA ARG A 34 -2.03 -32.25 8.37
C ARG A 34 -1.89 -31.35 7.14
N GLN A 35 -2.73 -31.53 6.12
CA GLN A 35 -2.84 -30.61 4.99
C GLN A 35 -3.58 -29.31 5.36
N GLN A 36 -4.17 -29.22 6.58
CA GLN A 36 -5.01 -28.10 7.01
C GLN A 36 -6.16 -27.77 6.03
N LYS A 37 -6.66 -28.79 5.31
CA LYS A 37 -7.70 -28.67 4.27
C LYS A 37 -9.08 -29.18 4.72
N GLY A 38 -9.21 -29.75 5.91
CA GLY A 38 -10.39 -30.53 6.30
C GLY A 38 -11.05 -30.24 7.65
N GLY A 39 -10.65 -29.21 8.38
CA GLY A 39 -11.34 -28.82 9.61
C GLY A 39 -11.49 -27.31 9.65
N ALA A 40 -12.73 -26.80 9.78
CA ALA A 40 -13.11 -25.40 10.01
C ALA A 40 -12.11 -24.31 9.55
N VAL A 41 -11.57 -24.43 8.34
CA VAL A 41 -10.82 -23.35 7.69
C VAL A 41 -11.83 -22.70 6.75
N PRO A 42 -12.24 -21.44 6.99
CA PRO A 42 -13.17 -20.76 6.11
C PRO A 42 -12.57 -20.69 4.69
N LEU A 43 -13.43 -20.80 3.68
CA LEU A 43 -13.08 -20.71 2.24
C LEU A 43 -12.35 -19.41 1.86
N SER A 44 -12.19 -18.46 2.78
CA SER A 44 -11.40 -17.24 2.62
C SER A 44 -9.88 -17.43 2.74
N MET A 45 -9.38 -18.60 3.16
CA MET A 45 -7.94 -18.78 3.42
C MET A 45 -7.12 -19.37 2.26
N THR A 46 -7.74 -20.02 1.27
CA THR A 46 -6.97 -20.47 0.09
C THR A 46 -6.52 -19.30 -0.78
N GLU A 47 -7.24 -18.18 -0.74
CA GLU A 47 -6.81 -16.91 -1.36
C GLU A 47 -5.78 -16.15 -0.51
N LEU A 48 -5.71 -16.43 0.81
CA LEU A 48 -4.77 -15.77 1.73
C LEU A 48 -3.37 -16.40 1.76
N SER A 49 -3.18 -17.60 1.19
CA SER A 49 -1.86 -18.25 1.19
C SER A 49 -0.79 -17.51 0.37
N ASN A 50 -1.14 -16.50 -0.44
CA ASN A 50 -0.20 -15.85 -1.35
C ASN A 50 -0.15 -14.31 -1.31
N LYS A 51 -0.77 -13.63 -0.34
CA LYS A 51 -0.51 -12.19 -0.15
C LYS A 51 -0.91 -11.72 1.25
N ASN A 52 0.10 -11.55 2.11
CA ASN A 52 0.04 -10.88 3.41
C ASN A 52 -0.83 -11.60 4.46
N LYS A 53 -0.26 -11.80 5.66
CA LYS A 53 -0.68 -12.81 6.63
C LYS A 53 -2.00 -12.47 7.33
N HIS A 54 -2.52 -11.24 7.13
CA HIS A 54 -3.72 -10.76 7.78
C HIS A 54 -4.82 -10.35 6.77
N PRO A 55 -6.08 -10.75 6.98
CA PRO A 55 -7.17 -10.44 6.05
C PRO A 55 -7.42 -8.93 5.88
N LEU A 56 -7.16 -8.10 6.90
CA LEU A 56 -7.30 -6.64 6.76
C LEU A 56 -6.11 -5.96 6.08
N GLU A 57 -4.94 -6.60 5.97
CA GLU A 57 -3.80 -5.99 5.28
C GLU A 57 -4.13 -5.78 3.80
N TYR A 58 -4.86 -6.72 3.18
CA TYR A 58 -5.35 -6.53 1.83
C TYR A 58 -6.29 -5.33 1.71
N HIS A 59 -7.19 -5.14 2.68
CA HIS A 59 -8.13 -4.03 2.68
C HIS A 59 -7.43 -2.69 2.89
N LEU A 60 -6.49 -2.61 3.84
CA LEU A 60 -5.74 -1.40 4.13
C LEU A 60 -4.92 -0.97 2.90
N ASN A 61 -4.22 -1.92 2.26
CA ASN A 61 -3.41 -1.65 1.07
C ASN A 61 -4.24 -1.18 -0.14
N ASN A 62 -5.50 -1.58 -0.24
CA ASN A 62 -6.38 -1.24 -1.36
C ASN A 62 -7.40 -0.15 -1.03
N TYR A 63 -7.42 0.37 0.20
CA TYR A 63 -8.47 1.27 0.66
C TYR A 63 -8.58 2.51 -0.21
N GLU A 64 -7.46 3.18 -0.48
CA GLU A 64 -7.44 4.40 -1.31
C GLU A 64 -7.95 4.13 -2.74
N LYS A 65 -7.45 3.07 -3.36
CA LYS A 65 -7.88 2.66 -4.71
C LYS A 65 -9.38 2.32 -4.75
N ALA A 66 -9.89 1.65 -3.71
CA ALA A 66 -11.30 1.33 -3.58
C ALA A 66 -12.15 2.61 -3.43
N GLN A 67 -11.72 3.57 -2.60
CA GLN A 67 -12.39 4.87 -2.47
C GLN A 67 -12.42 5.63 -3.79
N GLU A 68 -11.29 5.70 -4.49
CA GLU A 68 -11.20 6.36 -5.81
C GLU A 68 -12.15 5.70 -6.82
N SER A 69 -12.16 4.37 -6.91
CA SER A 69 -13.04 3.65 -7.83
C SER A 69 -14.52 3.89 -7.55
N ARG A 70 -14.91 3.94 -6.27
CA ARG A 70 -16.28 4.24 -5.84
C ARG A 70 -16.67 5.66 -6.25
N LYS A 71 -15.75 6.60 -6.11
CA LYS A 71 -15.96 8.00 -6.48
C LYS A 71 -16.17 8.16 -7.98
N LEU A 72 -15.32 7.53 -8.80
CA LEU A 72 -15.48 7.53 -10.26
C LEU A 72 -16.80 6.87 -10.70
N GLN A 73 -17.26 5.83 -9.99
CA GLN A 73 -18.57 5.23 -10.24
C GLN A 73 -19.72 6.18 -9.91
N GLN A 74 -19.63 6.93 -8.81
CA GLN A 74 -20.61 7.96 -8.45
C GLN A 74 -20.68 9.06 -9.52
N TYR A 75 -19.52 9.56 -9.96
CA TYR A 75 -19.41 10.53 -11.05
C TYR A 75 -20.02 10.01 -12.34
N ARG A 76 -19.75 8.75 -12.69
CA ARG A 76 -20.39 8.08 -13.83
C ARG A 76 -21.91 8.06 -13.73
N GLN A 77 -22.46 7.85 -12.53
CA GLN A 77 -23.91 7.80 -12.32
C GLN A 77 -24.58 9.17 -12.41
N ILE A 78 -23.92 10.22 -11.91
CA ILE A 78 -24.49 11.57 -11.85
C ILE A 78 -24.28 12.33 -13.17
N PHE A 79 -23.07 12.28 -13.72
CA PHE A 79 -22.62 13.12 -14.83
C PHE A 79 -22.33 12.33 -16.12
N GLY A 80 -22.47 11.01 -16.08
CA GLY A 80 -22.18 10.14 -17.22
C GLY A 80 -20.68 9.83 -17.38
N ILE A 81 -20.31 9.25 -18.53
CA ILE A 81 -18.95 8.71 -18.77
C ILE A 81 -17.90 9.81 -18.98
N ALA A 82 -18.30 11.00 -19.42
CA ALA A 82 -17.38 12.07 -19.77
C ALA A 82 -16.55 12.55 -18.57
N GLU A 83 -17.16 12.67 -17.39
CA GLU A 83 -16.48 13.22 -16.22
C GLU A 83 -15.40 12.28 -15.63
N PRO A 84 -15.66 10.97 -15.39
CA PRO A 84 -14.60 10.03 -15.00
C PRO A 84 -13.43 10.01 -15.99
N MET A 85 -13.72 10.05 -17.30
CA MET A 85 -12.70 10.01 -18.35
C MET A 85 -11.83 11.27 -18.32
N LYS A 86 -12.46 12.45 -18.27
CA LYS A 86 -11.76 13.74 -18.15
C LYS A 86 -10.85 13.75 -16.92
N ARG A 87 -11.38 13.32 -15.77
CA ARG A 87 -10.62 13.32 -14.52
C ARG A 87 -9.41 12.39 -14.56
N MET A 88 -9.55 11.18 -15.12
CA MET A 88 -8.41 10.29 -15.30
C MET A 88 -7.36 10.87 -16.25
N MET A 89 -7.79 11.54 -17.32
CA MET A 89 -6.88 12.21 -18.25
C MET A 89 -6.14 13.37 -17.58
N ASP A 90 -6.85 14.23 -16.84
CA ASP A 90 -6.25 15.36 -16.12
C ASP A 90 -5.24 14.87 -15.06
N LEU A 91 -5.58 13.79 -14.34
CA LEU A 91 -4.71 13.16 -13.34
C LEU A 91 -3.45 12.57 -13.99
N ASN A 92 -3.57 11.94 -15.16
CA ASN A 92 -2.42 11.45 -15.93
C ASN A 92 -1.51 12.59 -16.39
N ILE A 93 -2.07 13.71 -16.83
CA ILE A 93 -1.28 14.90 -17.22
C ILE A 93 -0.50 15.41 -16.02
N ILE A 94 -1.14 15.56 -14.85
CA ILE A 94 -0.47 16.06 -13.64
C ILE A 94 0.59 15.09 -13.12
N ASN A 95 0.36 13.78 -13.20
CA ASN A 95 1.40 12.81 -12.84
C ASN A 95 2.61 12.86 -13.80
N ALA A 96 2.40 13.30 -15.04
CA ALA A 96 3.47 13.47 -16.04
C ALA A 96 4.16 14.84 -15.97
N THR A 97 3.65 15.79 -15.15
CA THR A 97 4.28 17.10 -14.99
C THR A 97 5.33 17.06 -13.87
N ASP A 98 6.57 17.40 -14.21
CA ASP A 98 7.69 17.37 -13.26
C ASP A 98 7.82 18.63 -12.38
N PHE A 99 7.13 19.72 -12.74
CA PHE A 99 7.30 21.01 -12.06
C PHE A 99 6.23 21.26 -10.97
N ALA A 100 6.68 21.33 -9.72
CA ALA A 100 5.83 21.65 -8.55
C ALA A 100 6.52 22.71 -7.65
N PRO A 101 6.28 24.01 -7.86
CA PRO A 101 7.02 25.08 -7.16
C PRO A 101 6.71 25.17 -5.66
N VAL A 102 5.51 24.75 -5.24
CA VAL A 102 5.02 24.89 -3.86
C VAL A 102 5.52 23.77 -2.93
N ASN A 103 5.95 22.63 -3.47
CA ASN A 103 6.13 21.40 -2.67
C ASN A 103 7.58 20.99 -2.39
N SER A 104 8.55 21.89 -2.53
CA SER A 104 9.97 21.51 -2.36
C SER A 104 10.46 21.44 -0.90
N ASN A 105 9.55 21.41 0.09
CA ASN A 105 9.91 21.30 1.51
C ASN A 105 10.27 19.85 1.90
N GLY A 106 11.21 19.22 1.18
CA GLY A 106 11.87 17.98 1.61
C GLY A 106 11.02 16.69 1.59
N ASN A 107 9.70 16.78 1.72
CA ASN A 107 8.80 15.65 1.55
C ASN A 107 8.54 15.39 0.06
N ILE A 108 9.55 14.76 -0.55
CA ILE A 108 9.61 14.26 -1.94
C ILE A 108 8.44 13.33 -2.33
N SER A 109 7.57 12.95 -1.38
CA SER A 109 6.47 12.05 -1.60
C SER A 109 5.11 12.75 -1.43
N GLY A 110 4.54 13.26 -2.52
CA GLY A 110 3.16 12.82 -2.81
C GLY A 110 2.19 13.80 -3.46
N ASN A 111 2.15 15.07 -3.09
CA ASN A 111 0.89 15.82 -3.27
C ASN A 111 1.04 17.14 -4.02
N LEU A 112 1.09 17.10 -5.35
CA LEU A 112 0.87 18.31 -6.16
C LEU A 112 -0.51 18.88 -5.80
N PRO A 113 -0.67 20.18 -5.47
CA PRO A 113 -1.96 20.73 -5.08
C PRO A 113 -3.03 20.51 -6.15
N HIS A 114 -2.63 20.51 -7.43
CA HIS A 114 -3.51 20.19 -8.55
C HIS A 114 -4.04 18.75 -8.52
N ARG A 115 -3.22 17.78 -8.09
CA ARG A 115 -3.62 16.38 -7.92
C ARG A 115 -4.68 16.27 -6.81
N ASP A 116 -4.47 16.93 -5.69
CA ASP A 116 -5.39 16.91 -4.55
C ASP A 116 -6.74 17.54 -4.90
N ILE A 117 -6.75 18.64 -5.65
CA ILE A 117 -7.98 19.26 -6.16
C ILE A 117 -8.78 18.28 -7.03
N LEU A 118 -8.13 17.55 -7.95
CA LEU A 118 -8.83 16.56 -8.78
C LEU A 118 -9.37 15.37 -7.99
N LEU A 119 -8.62 14.97 -6.95
CA LEU A 119 -9.03 13.93 -6.02
C LEU A 119 -10.04 14.44 -4.98
N ASN A 120 -10.33 15.75 -4.93
CA ASN A 120 -11.13 16.43 -3.90
C ASN A 120 -10.65 16.03 -2.49
N LYS A 121 -9.33 16.07 -2.31
CA LYS A 121 -8.65 15.74 -1.06
C LYS A 121 -8.26 17.07 -0.39
N GLU A 122 -8.95 17.42 0.69
CA GLU A 122 -8.74 18.72 1.36
C GLU A 122 -7.52 18.72 2.28
N PHE A 123 -7.20 17.57 2.89
CA PHE A 123 -6.08 17.42 3.82
C PHE A 123 -5.61 15.96 3.90
N THR A 124 -4.32 15.77 4.14
CA THR A 124 -3.69 14.50 4.52
C THR A 124 -3.21 14.61 5.95
N PHE A 125 -3.42 13.55 6.72
CA PHE A 125 -2.92 13.48 8.09
C PHE A 125 -1.97 12.31 8.20
N ASP A 126 -0.69 12.61 8.40
CA ASP A 126 0.32 11.61 8.67
C ASP A 126 0.74 11.67 10.14
N TRP A 127 1.40 10.62 10.61
CA TRP A 127 1.85 10.55 12.01
C TRP A 127 2.91 11.63 12.33
N GLU A 128 3.65 12.09 11.31
CA GLU A 128 4.62 13.20 11.38
C GLU A 128 3.96 14.52 11.77
N ASP A 129 2.69 14.74 11.40
CA ASP A 129 1.94 15.94 11.76
C ASP A 129 1.60 15.99 13.25
N VAL A 130 1.45 14.81 13.87
CA VAL A 130 1.12 14.64 15.31
C VAL A 130 2.37 14.68 16.16
N TYR A 131 3.39 13.96 15.72
CA TYR A 131 4.67 13.85 16.40
C TYR A 131 5.69 14.67 15.62
N LYS A 132 5.68 15.98 15.88
CA LYS A 132 6.67 16.89 15.33
C LYS A 132 8.04 16.53 15.91
N ASP A 133 8.91 15.95 15.10
CA ASP A 133 10.33 15.96 15.41
C ASP A 133 10.80 17.42 15.31
N ASP A 134 11.25 18.00 16.43
CA ASP A 134 11.66 19.41 16.57
C ASP A 134 12.87 19.83 15.69
N LEU A 135 13.23 19.05 14.67
CA LEU A 135 14.49 19.19 13.93
C LEU A 135 14.39 19.98 12.61
N GLU A 136 13.19 20.31 12.11
CA GLU A 136 13.06 20.85 10.74
C GLU A 136 12.41 22.24 10.61
N TYR A 137 12.32 23.02 11.69
CA TYR A 137 11.63 24.33 11.68
C TYR A 137 12.42 25.53 11.08
N ASN A 138 13.47 25.32 10.28
CA ASN A 138 14.39 26.42 9.88
C ASN A 138 14.59 26.66 8.37
N ASN A 139 13.79 26.09 7.46
CA ASN A 139 13.95 26.29 6.01
C ASN A 139 12.84 27.13 5.36
N GLU A 140 12.38 28.21 6.00
CA GLU A 140 11.39 29.12 5.41
C GLU A 140 12.01 30.17 4.45
N ILE A 141 13.33 30.40 4.50
CA ILE A 141 13.98 31.48 3.74
C ILE A 141 14.42 31.05 2.32
N GLY A 142 14.48 29.74 2.04
CA GLY A 142 14.93 29.19 0.73
C GLY A 142 13.82 28.83 -0.25
N ASN A 143 12.55 29.04 0.11
CA ASN A 143 11.40 28.43 -0.56
C ASN A 143 10.47 29.39 -1.28
N ASP A 144 10.94 30.59 -1.67
CA ASP A 144 10.14 31.50 -2.50
C ASP A 144 9.78 30.85 -3.86
N ILE A 145 8.48 30.89 -4.18
CA ILE A 145 7.90 30.39 -5.42
C ILE A 145 8.51 31.12 -6.61
N HIS A 146 8.74 32.44 -6.49
CA HIS A 146 9.30 33.26 -7.56
C HIS A 146 10.70 32.80 -7.95
N SER A 147 11.61 32.66 -6.98
CA SER A 147 12.99 32.17 -7.21
C SER A 147 13.04 30.76 -7.82
N LYS A 148 12.08 29.88 -7.47
CA LYS A 148 12.00 28.52 -8.05
C LYS A 148 11.51 28.54 -9.49
N ILE A 149 10.56 29.41 -9.80
CA ILE A 149 10.05 29.60 -11.15
C ILE A 149 11.15 30.18 -12.04
N GLU A 150 11.88 31.20 -11.57
CA GLU A 150 13.02 31.80 -12.27
C GLU A 150 14.09 30.73 -12.60
N LYS A 151 14.49 29.94 -11.58
CA LYS A 151 15.42 28.82 -11.77
C LYS A 151 14.96 27.79 -12.80
N ASN A 152 13.66 27.45 -12.83
CA ASN A 152 13.12 26.49 -13.78
C ASN A 152 13.06 27.06 -15.21
N ILE A 153 12.83 28.37 -15.35
CA ILE A 153 12.76 29.07 -16.63
C ILE A 153 14.16 29.47 -17.13
N GLY A 154 15.18 29.42 -16.26
CA GLY A 154 16.56 29.80 -16.58
C GLY A 154 16.81 31.31 -16.57
N LEU A 155 15.99 32.05 -15.82
CA LEU A 155 16.19 33.47 -15.49
C LEU A 155 16.99 33.59 -14.20
#